data_AF-A0A2E6IBS6-F1
#
_entry.id   AF-A0A2E6IBS6-F1
#
_cell.length_a   1.000
_cell.length_b   1.000
_cell.length_c   1.000
_cell.angle_alpha   90.00
_cell.angle_beta   90.00
_cell.angle_gamma   90.00
#
_symmetry.space_group_name_H-M   'P 1'
#
loop_
_entity.id
_entity.type
_entity.pdbx_description
1 polymer ?
#
loop_
_entity_poly.entity_id
_entity_poly.type
_entity_poly.pdbx_seq_one_letter_code
_entity_poly.pdbx_strand_id
1 'polypeptide(L)'
;DEDPDDDNDGFNDGSDLCPGTPQGVTVYEGGCSYEQGDNDGDSILNGLDLCPETAAMEGFDLNFDGCTDDIDGDGITDDLDQCPDTPTGEQIDDGGCGYLTQQDSDEDGVIDVNDACLGTSNQTIRDTNPDFVFDNIFGCWTGDEDDDDDGYDNWLDICPGSNPQDLIFEDGCNFNQQDEDGDGVSNGDDGCPYTTPGAAVNENGCSASQLSTASDDGSSGALVAIFAVFIVLIVGGAVGAVLIIKRRQASEREARRALNRGDMPAPATEVAEQTVAEEDDYNYEDDPNYKVDENGCEWWLDDDRQWWFRTPEMEDWMEHISEDPSSRDDDTQGQTVVQNITYNIQDSAISGDVGPKSDGS
;
A
#
# COMPACT_ATOMS: atom_id res chain seq x y z
N ASP A 1 43.23 -50.16 -46.59
CA ASP A 1 43.14 -49.25 -45.45
C ASP A 1 42.25 -48.13 -45.92
N GLU A 2 41.09 -48.00 -45.28
CA GLU A 2 40.20 -46.85 -45.46
C GLU A 2 40.89 -45.62 -44.88
N ASP A 3 40.61 -44.44 -45.43
CA ASP A 3 41.07 -43.17 -44.84
C ASP A 3 40.39 -43.00 -43.47
N PRO A 4 41.11 -42.69 -42.38
CA PRO A 4 40.46 -42.49 -41.08
C PRO A 4 39.76 -41.13 -40.93
N ASP A 5 39.94 -40.20 -41.86
CA ASP A 5 39.40 -38.83 -41.88
C ASP A 5 38.98 -38.48 -43.33
N ASP A 6 37.72 -38.78 -43.66
CA ASP A 6 37.19 -38.76 -45.03
C ASP A 6 37.14 -37.34 -45.65
N ASP A 7 36.93 -36.29 -44.84
CA ASP A 7 36.84 -34.90 -45.32
C ASP A 7 38.12 -34.06 -45.05
N ASN A 8 39.07 -34.62 -44.31
CA ASN A 8 40.37 -34.04 -43.95
C ASN A 8 40.21 -32.75 -43.12
N ASP A 9 39.25 -32.73 -42.22
CA ASP A 9 38.94 -31.60 -41.35
C ASP A 9 39.72 -31.65 -40.01
N GLY A 10 40.42 -32.76 -39.75
CA GLY A 10 41.22 -33.00 -38.56
C GLY A 10 40.54 -33.87 -37.49
N PHE A 11 39.31 -34.33 -37.71
CA PHE A 11 38.57 -35.28 -36.88
C PHE A 11 38.43 -36.61 -37.60
N ASN A 12 38.73 -37.73 -36.91
CA ASN A 12 38.54 -39.04 -37.53
C ASN A 12 37.04 -39.36 -37.63
N ASP A 13 36.61 -40.12 -38.63
CA ASP A 13 35.20 -40.47 -38.92
C ASP A 13 34.43 -41.02 -37.70
N GLY A 14 35.11 -41.70 -36.77
CA GLY A 14 34.49 -42.27 -35.57
C GLY A 14 34.22 -41.27 -34.43
N SER A 15 34.75 -40.07 -34.54
CA SER A 15 34.63 -38.94 -33.60
C SER A 15 34.10 -37.67 -34.25
N ASP A 16 33.98 -37.67 -35.57
CA ASP A 16 33.43 -36.59 -36.37
C ASP A 16 31.89 -36.62 -36.31
N LEU A 17 31.30 -35.53 -35.83
CA LEU A 17 29.87 -35.31 -35.73
C LEU A 17 29.29 -34.76 -37.04
N CYS A 18 30.13 -34.20 -37.91
CA CYS A 18 29.76 -33.51 -39.14
C CYS A 18 30.50 -34.04 -40.37
N PRO A 19 30.21 -35.28 -40.83
CA PRO A 19 30.85 -35.83 -42.01
C PRO A 19 30.67 -34.95 -43.26
N GLY A 20 31.77 -34.55 -43.87
CA GLY A 20 31.79 -33.72 -45.08
C GLY A 20 31.97 -32.23 -44.83
N THR A 21 32.61 -31.86 -43.71
CA THR A 21 32.99 -30.48 -43.43
C THR A 21 33.87 -29.90 -44.53
N PRO A 22 33.52 -28.74 -45.12
CA PRO A 22 34.25 -28.22 -46.27
C PRO A 22 35.73 -27.92 -45.95
N GLN A 23 36.64 -28.40 -46.80
CA GLN A 23 38.07 -28.15 -46.58
C GLN A 23 38.42 -26.65 -46.52
N GLY A 24 39.22 -26.29 -45.52
CA GLY A 24 39.73 -24.94 -45.34
C GLY A 24 38.80 -23.99 -44.57
N VAL A 25 37.68 -24.48 -44.03
CA VAL A 25 36.88 -23.75 -43.04
C VAL A 25 37.45 -23.93 -41.63
N THR A 26 37.02 -23.08 -40.70
CA THR A 26 37.36 -23.25 -39.29
C THR A 26 36.46 -24.33 -38.72
N VAL A 27 37.05 -25.32 -38.05
CA VAL A 27 36.36 -26.48 -37.49
C VAL A 27 36.49 -26.43 -35.98
N TYR A 28 35.39 -26.69 -35.28
CA TYR A 28 35.31 -26.69 -33.82
C TYR A 28 35.39 -28.12 -33.26
N GLU A 29 35.26 -28.25 -31.94
CA GLU A 29 35.26 -29.57 -31.28
C GLU A 29 34.13 -30.43 -31.84
N GLY A 30 34.49 -31.59 -32.43
CA GLY A 30 33.54 -32.53 -33.02
C GLY A 30 33.48 -32.51 -34.55
N GLY A 31 34.37 -31.80 -35.26
CA GLY A 31 34.42 -31.86 -36.73
C GLY A 31 33.41 -30.94 -37.45
N CYS A 32 32.64 -30.14 -36.71
CA CYS A 32 31.68 -29.23 -37.32
C CYS A 32 32.28 -27.85 -37.60
N SER A 33 31.97 -27.27 -38.77
CA SER A 33 32.12 -25.82 -38.99
C SER A 33 31.06 -25.04 -38.21
N TYR A 34 31.17 -23.70 -38.16
CA TYR A 34 30.15 -22.86 -37.53
C TYR A 34 28.78 -23.13 -38.16
N GLU A 35 28.69 -23.14 -39.49
CA GLU A 35 27.45 -23.29 -40.24
C GLU A 35 26.83 -24.70 -40.15
N GLN A 36 27.64 -25.72 -39.81
CA GLN A 36 27.17 -27.10 -39.60
C GLN A 36 26.84 -27.40 -38.13
N GLY A 37 27.24 -26.52 -37.20
CA GLY A 37 26.93 -26.63 -35.79
C GLY A 37 25.49 -26.20 -35.48
N ASP A 38 25.11 -26.42 -34.23
CA ASP A 38 23.85 -26.03 -33.59
C ASP A 38 24.27 -25.60 -32.17
N ASN A 39 24.55 -24.30 -32.00
CA ASN A 39 25.23 -23.80 -30.81
C ASN A 39 24.30 -23.66 -29.61
N ASP A 40 23.02 -23.38 -29.85
CA ASP A 40 22.01 -23.22 -28.81
C ASP A 40 21.18 -24.49 -28.56
N GLY A 41 21.27 -25.48 -29.45
CA GLY A 41 20.71 -26.81 -29.28
C GLY A 41 19.22 -26.88 -29.61
N ASP A 42 18.71 -25.95 -30.42
CA ASP A 42 17.29 -25.88 -30.80
C ASP A 42 16.92 -26.79 -31.99
N SER A 43 17.91 -27.53 -32.51
CA SER A 43 17.81 -28.43 -33.68
C SER A 43 17.78 -27.73 -35.04
N ILE A 44 18.02 -26.43 -35.10
CA ILE A 44 18.23 -25.66 -36.32
C ILE A 44 19.73 -25.38 -36.42
N LEU A 45 20.32 -25.72 -37.57
CA LEU A 45 21.75 -25.52 -37.75
C LEU A 45 22.05 -24.03 -37.85
N ASN A 46 23.16 -23.57 -37.28
CA ASN A 46 23.56 -22.16 -37.27
C ASN A 46 23.54 -21.50 -38.68
N GLY A 47 23.78 -22.27 -39.75
CA GLY A 47 23.71 -21.76 -41.13
C GLY A 47 22.30 -21.53 -41.68
N LEU A 48 21.28 -22.01 -40.98
CA LEU A 48 19.84 -21.86 -41.28
C LEU A 48 19.10 -21.07 -40.19
N ASP A 49 19.73 -20.89 -39.04
CA ASP A 49 19.22 -20.20 -37.86
C ASP A 49 19.46 -18.68 -37.94
N LEU A 50 18.41 -17.89 -37.67
CA LEU A 50 18.48 -16.43 -37.55
C LEU A 50 18.95 -15.97 -36.16
N CYS A 51 18.83 -16.83 -35.15
CA CYS A 51 19.21 -16.64 -33.76
C CYS A 51 20.19 -17.73 -33.27
N PRO A 52 21.35 -17.96 -33.93
CA PRO A 52 22.24 -19.11 -33.73
C PRO A 52 22.92 -19.24 -32.35
N GLU A 53 22.58 -18.39 -31.39
CA GLU A 53 23.10 -18.44 -30.02
C GLU A 53 21.97 -18.40 -28.97
N THR A 54 20.71 -18.40 -29.41
CA THR A 54 19.52 -18.25 -28.59
C THR A 54 18.43 -19.18 -29.10
N ALA A 55 18.32 -20.34 -28.47
CA ALA A 55 17.36 -21.35 -28.85
C ALA A 55 15.92 -20.83 -28.81
N ALA A 56 15.16 -21.09 -29.88
CA ALA A 56 13.74 -20.81 -29.90
C ALA A 56 12.96 -21.52 -28.77
N MET A 57 11.97 -20.84 -28.21
CA MET A 57 11.07 -21.43 -27.21
C MET A 57 10.14 -22.45 -27.88
N GLU A 58 10.00 -23.64 -27.26
CA GLU A 58 9.19 -24.73 -27.81
C GLU A 58 7.74 -24.30 -28.05
N GLY A 59 7.31 -24.30 -29.32
CA GLY A 59 5.96 -23.95 -29.73
C GLY A 59 5.76 -22.49 -30.12
N PHE A 60 6.81 -21.66 -30.05
CA PHE A 60 6.78 -20.22 -30.34
C PHE A 60 7.68 -19.83 -31.53
N ASP A 61 8.23 -20.80 -32.24
CA ASP A 61 8.84 -20.60 -33.57
C ASP A 61 7.89 -21.20 -34.63
N LEU A 62 7.00 -20.37 -35.17
CA LEU A 62 6.01 -20.78 -36.16
C LEU A 62 6.58 -20.86 -37.58
N ASN A 63 7.68 -20.15 -37.82
CA ASN A 63 8.27 -19.99 -39.13
C ASN A 63 9.49 -20.92 -39.37
N PHE A 64 9.98 -21.57 -38.30
CA PHE A 64 11.12 -22.48 -38.22
C PHE A 64 12.45 -21.83 -38.59
N ASP A 65 12.67 -20.59 -38.15
CA ASP A 65 13.90 -19.84 -38.40
C ASP A 65 14.89 -19.84 -37.23
N GLY A 66 14.58 -20.54 -36.13
CA GLY A 66 15.45 -20.66 -34.95
C GLY A 66 15.31 -19.51 -33.95
N CYS A 67 14.47 -18.52 -34.24
CA CYS A 67 14.11 -17.48 -33.30
C CYS A 67 12.73 -17.75 -32.69
N THR A 68 12.55 -17.29 -31.45
CA THR A 68 11.20 -17.14 -30.88
C THR A 68 10.51 -15.97 -31.59
N ASP A 69 9.28 -16.18 -32.06
CA ASP A 69 8.51 -15.17 -32.77
C ASP A 69 8.07 -14.02 -31.82
N ASP A 70 7.92 -12.84 -32.42
CA ASP A 70 7.30 -11.63 -31.86
C ASP A 70 6.29 -11.19 -32.93
N ILE A 71 5.03 -11.61 -32.77
CA ILE A 71 4.01 -11.52 -33.83
C ILE A 71 3.54 -10.08 -34.08
N ASP A 72 3.42 -9.28 -33.03
CA ASP A 72 2.93 -7.90 -33.12
C ASP A 72 4.05 -6.87 -33.31
N GLY A 73 5.30 -7.29 -33.09
CA GLY A 73 6.51 -6.53 -33.34
C GLY A 73 6.73 -5.44 -32.31
N ASP A 74 6.27 -5.64 -31.07
CA ASP A 74 6.43 -4.69 -29.97
C ASP A 74 7.80 -4.80 -29.26
N GLY A 75 8.54 -5.88 -29.51
CA GLY A 75 9.86 -6.16 -28.97
C GLY A 75 9.90 -7.17 -27.82
N ILE A 76 8.76 -7.71 -27.40
CA ILE A 76 8.62 -8.82 -26.47
C ILE A 76 8.24 -10.07 -27.26
N THR A 77 8.94 -11.17 -27.02
CA THR A 77 8.64 -12.43 -27.71
C THR A 77 7.34 -13.03 -27.20
N ASP A 78 6.62 -13.73 -28.08
CA ASP A 78 5.28 -14.29 -27.82
C ASP A 78 5.21 -15.21 -26.57
N ASP A 79 6.34 -15.78 -26.14
CA ASP A 79 6.44 -16.63 -24.95
C ASP A 79 6.41 -15.84 -23.62
N LEU A 80 6.72 -14.55 -23.67
CA LEU A 80 6.76 -13.62 -22.55
C LEU A 80 5.68 -12.54 -22.63
N ASP A 81 5.15 -12.29 -23.82
CA ASP A 81 4.15 -11.25 -24.08
C ASP A 81 2.77 -11.60 -23.48
N GLN A 82 2.24 -10.70 -22.67
CA GLN A 82 0.93 -10.79 -22.04
C GLN A 82 -0.17 -10.21 -22.93
N CYS A 83 0.21 -9.45 -23.95
CA CYS A 83 -0.62 -8.59 -24.78
C CYS A 83 -0.35 -8.81 -26.29
N PRO A 84 -0.71 -9.98 -26.86
CA PRO A 84 -0.29 -10.47 -28.19
C PRO A 84 -0.79 -9.70 -29.43
N ASP A 85 -1.38 -8.52 -29.24
CA ASP A 85 -1.99 -7.69 -30.29
C ASP A 85 -1.63 -6.20 -30.10
N THR A 86 -0.47 -5.92 -29.48
CA THR A 86 -0.02 -4.56 -29.20
C THR A 86 0.28 -3.81 -30.49
N PRO A 87 -0.23 -2.57 -30.67
CA PRO A 87 0.02 -1.82 -31.88
C PRO A 87 1.50 -1.56 -32.11
N THR A 88 2.03 -1.99 -33.26
CA THR A 88 3.44 -1.79 -33.61
C THR A 88 3.91 -0.34 -33.42
N GLY A 89 4.95 -0.17 -32.61
CA GLY A 89 5.56 1.14 -32.31
C GLY A 89 4.87 1.94 -31.21
N GLU A 90 3.86 1.38 -30.56
CA GLU A 90 3.36 1.89 -29.27
C GLU A 90 4.42 1.71 -28.17
N GLN A 91 4.34 2.54 -27.13
CA GLN A 91 5.14 2.31 -25.94
C GLN A 91 4.48 1.23 -25.10
N ILE A 92 5.27 0.25 -24.69
CA ILE A 92 4.82 -0.91 -23.92
C ILE A 92 5.41 -0.90 -22.51
N ASP A 93 4.74 -1.59 -21.59
CA ASP A 93 5.32 -1.98 -20.31
C ASP A 93 6.18 -3.26 -20.43
N ASP A 94 6.68 -3.75 -19.30
CA ASP A 94 7.53 -4.95 -19.24
C ASP A 94 6.80 -6.24 -19.64
N GLY A 95 5.47 -6.20 -19.76
CA GLY A 95 4.62 -7.31 -20.17
C GLY A 95 4.22 -7.29 -21.63
N GLY A 96 4.66 -6.31 -22.43
CA GLY A 96 4.23 -6.14 -23.82
C GLY A 96 2.94 -5.33 -23.96
N CYS A 97 2.36 -4.82 -22.87
CA CYS A 97 1.06 -4.14 -22.97
C CYS A 97 1.22 -2.65 -23.29
N GLY A 98 0.51 -2.18 -24.32
CA GLY A 98 0.51 -0.78 -24.75
C GLY A 98 -0.16 0.18 -23.76
N TYR A 99 0.56 1.23 -23.36
CA TYR A 99 0.07 2.26 -22.42
C TYR A 99 -1.18 3.01 -22.91
N LEU A 100 -1.43 3.07 -24.23
CA LEU A 100 -2.52 3.86 -24.80
C LEU A 100 -3.69 3.01 -25.28
N THR A 101 -3.52 1.69 -25.38
CA THR A 101 -4.51 0.82 -26.02
C THR A 101 -4.90 -0.42 -25.24
N GLN A 102 -4.10 -0.87 -24.28
CA GLN A 102 -4.34 -2.16 -23.59
C GLN A 102 -4.33 -2.09 -22.07
N GLN A 103 -3.67 -1.11 -21.45
CA GLN A 103 -3.66 -1.02 -19.98
C GLN A 103 -5.05 -0.70 -19.41
N ASP A 104 -5.45 -1.49 -18.42
CA ASP A 104 -6.72 -1.44 -17.68
C ASP A 104 -6.39 -1.88 -16.23
N SER A 105 -6.02 -0.91 -15.40
CA SER A 105 -5.37 -1.11 -14.10
C SER A 105 -6.29 -1.73 -13.04
N ASP A 106 -7.59 -1.46 -13.12
CA ASP A 106 -8.62 -1.98 -12.20
C ASP A 106 -9.48 -3.10 -12.82
N GLU A 107 -9.16 -3.50 -14.05
CA GLU A 107 -9.80 -4.57 -14.82
C GLU A 107 -11.31 -4.38 -14.96
N ASP A 108 -11.72 -3.13 -15.08
CA ASP A 108 -13.11 -2.74 -15.03
C ASP A 108 -13.79 -2.78 -16.42
N GLY A 109 -12.95 -2.86 -17.47
CA GLY A 109 -13.32 -2.93 -18.89
C GLY A 109 -13.11 -1.63 -19.66
N VAL A 110 -12.61 -0.57 -19.02
CA VAL A 110 -12.27 0.73 -19.62
C VAL A 110 -10.77 0.96 -19.46
N ILE A 111 -10.05 1.06 -20.58
CA ILE A 111 -8.60 1.28 -20.54
C ILE A 111 -8.23 2.59 -19.83
N ASP A 112 -7.09 2.60 -19.15
CA ASP A 112 -6.62 3.69 -18.27
C ASP A 112 -6.67 5.08 -18.91
N VAL A 113 -6.34 5.18 -20.20
CA VAL A 113 -6.36 6.47 -20.92
C VAL A 113 -7.76 7.04 -21.16
N ASN A 114 -8.79 6.20 -21.10
CA ASN A 114 -10.19 6.58 -21.24
C ASN A 114 -10.96 6.45 -19.93
N ASP A 115 -10.34 5.89 -18.90
CA ASP A 115 -10.92 5.68 -17.59
C ASP A 115 -10.76 6.94 -16.74
N ALA A 116 -11.89 7.40 -16.18
CA ALA A 116 -11.91 8.51 -15.24
C ALA A 116 -11.72 8.05 -13.79
N CYS A 117 -11.87 6.75 -13.52
CA CYS A 117 -11.91 6.12 -12.22
C CYS A 117 -11.00 4.88 -12.19
N LEU A 118 -9.68 5.07 -12.18
CA LEU A 118 -8.60 4.05 -12.20
C LEU A 118 -8.57 3.04 -11.03
N GLY A 119 -9.60 3.01 -10.20
CA GLY A 119 -9.66 2.23 -8.97
C GLY A 119 -11.07 1.72 -8.70
N THR A 120 -11.83 1.45 -9.76
CA THR A 120 -13.19 0.95 -9.67
C THR A 120 -13.20 -0.46 -9.08
N SER A 121 -14.14 -0.69 -8.17
CA SER A 121 -14.30 -1.98 -7.51
C SER A 121 -14.47 -3.11 -8.51
N ASN A 122 -13.83 -4.26 -8.22
CA ASN A 122 -13.85 -5.41 -9.12
C ASN A 122 -15.27 -5.92 -9.43
N GLN A 123 -15.40 -6.66 -10.53
CA GLN A 123 -16.69 -7.16 -11.01
C GLN A 123 -17.50 -7.93 -9.95
N THR A 124 -16.86 -8.66 -9.02
CA THR A 124 -17.58 -9.45 -8.00
C THR A 124 -18.29 -8.54 -7.00
N ILE A 125 -17.67 -7.43 -6.60
CA ILE A 125 -18.28 -6.42 -5.71
C ILE A 125 -19.45 -5.75 -6.44
N ARG A 126 -19.25 -5.34 -7.70
CA ARG A 126 -20.29 -4.72 -8.53
C ARG A 126 -21.50 -5.65 -8.74
N ASP A 127 -21.25 -6.93 -9.00
CA ASP A 127 -22.30 -7.93 -9.17
C ASP A 127 -23.09 -8.22 -7.88
N THR A 128 -22.44 -8.09 -6.72
CA THR A 128 -23.07 -8.29 -5.40
C THR A 128 -23.90 -7.07 -4.98
N ASN A 129 -23.59 -5.89 -5.50
CA ASN A 129 -24.25 -4.63 -5.19
C ASN A 129 -24.87 -3.97 -6.46
N PRO A 130 -25.88 -4.61 -7.08
CA PRO A 130 -26.44 -4.18 -8.37
C PRO A 130 -27.29 -2.91 -8.30
N ASP A 131 -27.53 -2.37 -7.10
CA ASP A 131 -28.29 -1.14 -6.91
C ASP A 131 -27.48 0.12 -7.29
N PHE A 132 -26.15 0.00 -7.34
CA PHE A 132 -25.24 1.04 -7.82
C PHE A 132 -25.01 0.93 -9.34
N VAL A 133 -24.78 2.08 -9.97
CA VAL A 133 -24.70 2.20 -11.43
C VAL A 133 -23.24 2.17 -11.87
N PHE A 134 -22.93 1.34 -12.87
CA PHE A 134 -21.64 1.33 -13.54
C PHE A 134 -21.68 2.13 -14.84
N ASP A 135 -20.81 3.13 -14.98
CA ASP A 135 -20.61 3.92 -16.18
C ASP A 135 -19.50 3.31 -17.03
N ASN A 136 -19.90 2.45 -17.96
CA ASN A 136 -19.00 1.76 -18.87
C ASN A 136 -18.29 2.65 -19.90
N ILE A 137 -18.53 3.96 -19.90
CA ILE A 137 -17.81 4.91 -20.76
C ILE A 137 -16.61 5.51 -20.02
N PHE A 138 -16.74 5.72 -18.71
CA PHE A 138 -15.76 6.41 -17.88
C PHE A 138 -15.15 5.52 -16.79
N GLY A 139 -15.49 4.23 -16.77
CA GLY A 139 -15.06 3.27 -15.76
C GLY A 139 -15.65 3.49 -14.37
N CYS A 140 -16.37 4.59 -14.12
CA CYS A 140 -16.81 4.89 -12.76
C CYS A 140 -18.00 4.05 -12.29
N TRP A 141 -17.97 3.59 -11.05
CA TRP A 141 -19.09 2.93 -10.38
C TRP A 141 -19.56 3.74 -9.17
N THR A 142 -20.87 4.05 -9.10
CA THR A 142 -21.42 4.91 -8.02
C THR A 142 -21.37 4.27 -6.62
N GLY A 143 -21.00 2.99 -6.54
CA GLY A 143 -20.78 2.32 -5.27
C GLY A 143 -19.50 2.79 -4.59
N ASP A 144 -18.45 3.11 -5.37
CA ASP A 144 -17.14 3.59 -4.88
C ASP A 144 -17.13 5.09 -4.52
N GLU A 145 -18.26 5.77 -4.71
CA GLU A 145 -18.41 7.17 -4.28
C GLU A 145 -18.68 7.22 -2.77
N ASP A 146 -18.27 8.29 -2.09
CA ASP A 146 -18.58 8.59 -0.68
C ASP A 146 -19.51 9.81 -0.66
N ASP A 147 -20.84 9.58 -0.62
CA ASP A 147 -21.84 10.62 -0.81
C ASP A 147 -21.93 11.63 0.35
N ASP A 148 -21.55 11.21 1.57
CA ASP A 148 -21.62 12.03 2.79
C ASP A 148 -20.26 12.42 3.37
N ASP A 149 -19.18 12.07 2.67
CA ASP A 149 -17.77 12.36 2.98
C ASP A 149 -17.30 11.76 4.32
N ASP A 150 -17.96 10.71 4.80
CA ASP A 150 -17.74 10.14 6.13
C ASP A 150 -16.56 9.15 6.21
N GLY A 151 -16.00 8.82 5.05
CA GLY A 151 -14.85 7.94 4.87
C GLY A 151 -15.20 6.51 4.47
N TYR A 152 -16.48 6.19 4.25
CA TYR A 152 -16.94 4.90 3.74
C TYR A 152 -17.59 5.06 2.38
N ASP A 153 -17.11 4.30 1.39
CA ASP A 153 -17.75 4.23 0.08
C ASP A 153 -19.21 3.76 0.23
N ASN A 154 -20.10 4.24 -0.64
CA ASN A 154 -21.53 3.98 -0.63
C ASN A 154 -21.87 2.48 -0.56
N TRP A 155 -21.04 1.61 -1.15
CA TRP A 155 -21.25 0.16 -1.11
C TRP A 155 -20.88 -0.50 0.23
N LEU A 156 -20.04 0.15 1.04
CA LEU A 156 -19.64 -0.25 2.39
C LEU A 156 -20.39 0.52 3.48
N ASP A 157 -21.01 1.65 3.15
CA ASP A 157 -21.73 2.49 4.10
C ASP A 157 -23.15 1.97 4.38
N ILE A 158 -23.38 1.53 5.61
CA ILE A 158 -24.69 1.09 6.10
C ILE A 158 -25.57 2.28 6.50
N CYS A 159 -24.95 3.43 6.81
CA CYS A 159 -25.56 4.60 7.40
C CYS A 159 -25.43 5.87 6.54
N PRO A 160 -26.06 5.93 5.35
CA PRO A 160 -26.02 7.11 4.50
C PRO A 160 -26.47 8.38 5.20
N GLY A 161 -25.65 9.42 5.13
CA GLY A 161 -25.85 10.73 5.77
C GLY A 161 -25.28 10.83 7.18
N SER A 162 -24.33 9.98 7.51
CA SER A 162 -23.42 10.18 8.62
C SER A 162 -22.73 11.53 8.52
N ASN A 163 -22.43 12.12 9.67
CA ASN A 163 -21.77 13.42 9.69
C ASN A 163 -20.25 13.19 9.71
N PRO A 164 -19.51 13.67 8.69
CA PRO A 164 -18.07 13.40 8.56
C PRO A 164 -17.22 14.03 9.66
N GLN A 165 -17.80 14.89 10.51
CA GLN A 165 -17.13 15.48 11.68
C GLN A 165 -17.26 14.65 12.96
N ASP A 166 -18.12 13.63 12.96
CA ASP A 166 -18.33 12.76 14.09
C ASP A 166 -17.32 11.60 14.10
N LEU A 167 -17.30 10.83 15.18
CA LEU A 167 -16.56 9.57 15.21
C LEU A 167 -17.39 8.53 14.47
N ILE A 168 -17.01 8.29 13.22
CA ILE A 168 -17.54 7.21 12.38
C ILE A 168 -16.81 5.92 12.73
N PHE A 169 -17.58 4.83 12.89
CA PHE A 169 -17.06 3.50 13.16
C PHE A 169 -17.05 2.65 11.89
N GLU A 170 -16.59 1.40 12.03
CA GLU A 170 -16.77 0.37 11.00
C GLU A 170 -18.23 0.35 10.52
N ASP A 171 -18.41 0.23 9.20
CA ASP A 171 -19.69 0.28 8.48
C ASP A 171 -20.34 1.67 8.27
N GLY A 172 -19.60 2.78 8.43
CA GLY A 172 -20.09 4.13 8.09
C GLY A 172 -21.07 4.74 9.10
N CYS A 173 -21.28 4.10 10.25
CA CYS A 173 -22.22 4.61 11.26
C CYS A 173 -21.51 5.35 12.39
N ASN A 174 -22.04 6.50 12.82
CA ASN A 174 -21.65 7.09 14.11
C ASN A 174 -22.33 6.37 15.29
N PHE A 175 -21.91 6.70 16.52
CA PHE A 175 -22.44 6.06 17.74
C PHE A 175 -23.97 6.11 17.85
N ASN A 176 -24.60 7.19 17.39
CA ASN A 176 -26.05 7.37 17.53
C ASN A 176 -26.84 6.59 16.47
N GLN A 177 -26.25 6.31 15.31
CA GLN A 177 -26.88 5.57 14.22
C GLN A 177 -26.81 4.05 14.40
N GLN A 178 -25.83 3.56 15.17
CA GLN A 178 -25.68 2.14 15.50
C GLN A 178 -26.85 1.60 16.35
N ASP A 179 -27.06 0.29 16.28
CA ASP A 179 -28.03 -0.47 17.08
C ASP A 179 -27.28 -1.60 17.84
N GLU A 180 -26.80 -1.31 19.05
CA GLU A 180 -25.92 -2.23 19.80
C GLU A 180 -26.63 -3.51 20.29
N ASP A 181 -27.95 -3.45 20.54
CA ASP A 181 -28.71 -4.58 21.07
C ASP A 181 -29.54 -5.32 20.00
N GLY A 182 -29.61 -4.77 18.78
CA GLY A 182 -30.20 -5.38 17.60
C GLY A 182 -31.72 -5.46 17.69
N ASP A 183 -32.36 -4.55 18.43
CA ASP A 183 -33.81 -4.51 18.60
C ASP A 183 -34.54 -3.71 17.50
N GLY A 184 -33.78 -3.04 16.64
CA GLY A 184 -34.25 -2.25 15.50
C GLY A 184 -34.38 -0.75 15.80
N VAL A 185 -33.98 -0.27 16.97
CA VAL A 185 -33.93 1.16 17.34
C VAL A 185 -32.49 1.58 17.58
N SER A 186 -32.03 2.61 16.84
CA SER A 186 -30.66 3.11 16.98
C SER A 186 -30.40 3.76 18.33
N ASN A 187 -29.17 3.67 18.83
CA ASN A 187 -28.70 4.18 20.12
C ASN A 187 -29.13 5.63 20.44
N GLY A 188 -29.17 6.51 19.43
CA GLY A 188 -29.58 7.91 19.61
C GLY A 188 -31.05 8.08 20.01
N ASP A 189 -31.90 7.13 19.60
CA ASP A 189 -33.35 7.10 19.85
C ASP A 189 -33.76 6.01 20.85
N ASP A 190 -32.85 5.10 21.19
CA ASP A 190 -33.12 3.99 22.11
C ASP A 190 -33.12 4.44 23.58
N GLY A 191 -34.27 4.25 24.24
CA GLY A 191 -34.44 4.50 25.66
C GLY A 191 -34.03 3.33 26.56
N CYS A 192 -33.76 2.16 25.97
CA CYS A 192 -33.50 0.90 26.62
C CYS A 192 -32.33 0.12 25.96
N PRO A 193 -31.05 0.56 26.14
CA PRO A 193 -29.84 0.05 25.45
C PRO A 193 -29.49 -1.44 25.59
N TYR A 194 -30.31 -2.24 26.28
CA TYR A 194 -30.05 -3.64 26.57
C TYR A 194 -31.33 -4.45 26.54
N THR A 195 -32.00 -4.42 25.41
CA THR A 195 -33.18 -5.22 25.14
C THR A 195 -32.80 -6.65 24.79
N THR A 196 -33.66 -7.59 25.21
CA THR A 196 -33.39 -9.01 24.97
C THR A 196 -33.56 -9.29 23.47
N PRO A 197 -32.59 -9.95 22.81
CA PRO A 197 -32.68 -10.21 21.38
C PRO A 197 -33.98 -10.92 20.99
N GLY A 198 -34.68 -10.38 19.99
CA GLY A 198 -35.96 -10.89 19.50
C GLY A 198 -37.18 -10.60 20.40
N ALA A 199 -37.02 -9.78 21.45
CA ALA A 199 -38.17 -9.24 22.18
C ALA A 199 -38.94 -8.24 21.30
N ALA A 200 -40.26 -8.19 21.45
CA ALA A 200 -41.04 -7.13 20.84
C ALA A 200 -40.83 -5.82 21.63
N VAL A 201 -40.34 -4.80 20.94
CA VAL A 201 -40.02 -3.48 21.50
C VAL A 201 -41.04 -2.42 21.10
N ASN A 202 -41.02 -1.29 21.80
CA ASN A 202 -41.80 -0.10 21.43
C ASN A 202 -40.95 0.85 20.58
N GLU A 203 -41.47 2.05 20.30
CA GLU A 203 -40.78 3.09 19.50
C GLU A 203 -39.45 3.58 20.12
N ASN A 204 -39.19 3.28 21.39
CA ASN A 204 -37.97 3.69 22.11
C ASN A 204 -37.10 2.48 22.46
N GLY A 205 -37.17 1.36 21.73
CA GLY A 205 -36.40 0.12 21.99
C GLY A 205 -36.83 -0.66 23.24
N CYS A 206 -37.76 -0.15 24.06
CA CYS A 206 -38.09 -0.82 25.32
C CYS A 206 -39.06 -2.01 25.15
N SER A 207 -38.68 -3.20 25.64
CA SER A 207 -39.60 -4.33 25.78
C SER A 207 -40.58 -4.18 26.96
N ALA A 208 -41.71 -4.88 26.89
CA ALA A 208 -42.69 -4.90 27.98
C ALA A 208 -42.10 -5.37 29.32
N SER A 209 -41.09 -6.24 29.29
CA SER A 209 -40.39 -6.73 30.48
C SER A 209 -39.57 -5.63 31.14
N GLN A 210 -38.83 -4.83 30.38
CA GLN A 210 -38.05 -3.69 30.91
C GLN A 210 -38.98 -2.63 31.52
N LEU A 211 -40.10 -2.32 30.86
CA LEU A 211 -41.08 -1.35 31.35
C LEU A 211 -41.81 -1.81 32.63
N SER A 212 -41.99 -3.11 32.81
CA SER A 212 -42.66 -3.66 34.00
C SER A 212 -41.83 -3.52 35.30
N THR A 213 -40.50 -3.39 35.18
CA THR A 213 -39.60 -3.24 36.34
C THR A 213 -39.47 -1.81 36.84
N ALA A 214 -39.81 -0.81 36.02
CA ALA A 214 -39.75 0.61 36.40
C ALA A 214 -40.93 1.08 37.28
N SER A 215 -41.91 0.21 37.56
CA SER A 215 -43.17 0.59 38.22
C SER A 215 -43.31 0.17 39.69
N ASP A 216 -42.36 -0.57 40.28
CA ASP A 216 -42.41 -0.95 41.70
C ASP A 216 -41.55 -0.04 42.58
N ASP A 217 -42.08 1.17 42.80
CA ASP A 217 -41.60 2.09 43.82
C ASP A 217 -41.93 1.51 45.21
N GLY A 218 -40.99 0.74 45.77
CA GLY A 218 -41.25 -0.06 46.96
C GLY A 218 -40.04 -0.53 47.76
N SER A 219 -38.89 0.15 47.76
CA SER A 219 -37.83 -0.17 48.75
C SER A 219 -36.79 0.93 49.03
N SER A 220 -37.20 2.19 49.08
CA SER A 220 -36.31 3.31 49.51
C SER A 220 -36.32 3.54 51.02
N GLY A 221 -36.37 2.47 51.82
CA GLY A 221 -36.38 2.54 53.30
C GLY A 221 -35.10 2.06 53.97
N ALA A 222 -34.31 1.20 53.31
CA ALA A 222 -33.15 0.57 53.93
C ALA A 222 -31.85 1.38 53.81
N LEU A 223 -31.66 2.11 52.69
CA LEU A 223 -30.41 2.82 52.43
C LEU A 223 -30.29 4.14 53.22
N VAL A 224 -31.40 4.86 53.43
CA VAL A 224 -31.40 6.14 54.19
C VAL A 224 -31.04 5.93 55.66
N ALA A 225 -31.43 4.80 56.26
CA ALA A 225 -31.10 4.47 57.63
C ALA A 225 -29.60 4.17 57.82
N ILE A 226 -28.95 3.58 56.83
CA ILE A 226 -27.53 3.22 56.89
C ILE A 226 -26.66 4.48 56.76
N PHE A 227 -26.98 5.38 55.84
CA PHE A 227 -26.26 6.65 55.70
C PHE A 227 -26.41 7.56 56.93
N ALA A 228 -27.57 7.59 57.57
CA ALA A 228 -27.78 8.37 58.79
C ALA A 228 -26.91 7.86 59.97
N VAL A 229 -26.74 6.55 60.11
CA VAL A 229 -25.89 5.95 61.16
C VAL A 229 -24.41 6.21 60.88
N PHE A 230 -23.97 6.13 59.62
CA PHE A 230 -22.57 6.42 59.26
C PHE A 230 -22.22 7.91 59.46
N ILE A 231 -23.11 8.84 59.14
CA ILE A 231 -22.87 10.28 59.37
C ILE A 231 -22.74 10.59 60.87
N VAL A 232 -23.55 9.97 61.74
CA VAL A 232 -23.45 10.16 63.19
C VAL A 232 -22.15 9.58 63.76
N LEU A 233 -21.67 8.45 63.24
CA LEU A 233 -20.40 7.85 63.66
C LEU A 233 -19.18 8.66 63.20
N ILE A 234 -19.21 9.22 61.99
CA ILE A 234 -18.13 10.06 61.45
C ILE A 234 -18.04 11.39 62.20
N VAL A 235 -19.17 12.05 62.47
CA VAL A 235 -19.21 13.32 63.21
C VAL A 235 -18.85 13.10 64.70
N GLY A 236 -19.32 12.01 65.32
CA GLY A 236 -18.97 11.65 66.69
C GLY A 236 -17.48 11.29 66.87
N GLY A 237 -16.89 10.59 65.89
CA GLY A 237 -15.47 10.24 65.87
C GLY A 237 -14.55 11.45 65.72
N ALA A 238 -14.92 12.42 64.87
CA ALA A 238 -14.14 13.63 64.64
C ALA A 238 -14.03 14.53 65.89
N VAL A 239 -15.12 14.66 66.67
CA VAL A 239 -15.11 15.46 67.92
C VAL A 239 -14.27 14.79 69.01
N GLY A 240 -14.25 13.45 69.09
CA GLY A 240 -13.40 12.70 70.00
C GLY A 240 -11.91 12.80 69.66
N ALA A 241 -11.54 12.76 68.38
CA ALA A 241 -10.16 12.87 67.91
C ALA A 241 -9.54 14.26 68.18
N VAL A 242 -10.31 15.35 68.02
CA VAL A 242 -9.84 16.72 68.26
C VAL A 242 -9.46 16.97 69.72
N LEU A 243 -10.16 16.35 70.68
CA LEU A 243 -9.84 16.48 72.12
C LEU A 243 -8.61 15.66 72.53
N ILE A 244 -8.32 14.55 71.84
CA ILE A 244 -7.12 13.73 72.07
C ILE A 244 -5.88 14.35 71.41
N ILE A 245 -6.03 15.01 70.26
CA ILE A 245 -4.92 15.68 69.55
C ILE A 245 -4.43 16.94 70.30
N LYS A 246 -5.28 17.63 71.07
CA LYS A 246 -4.87 18.80 71.87
C LYS A 246 -3.92 18.49 73.03
N ARG A 247 -3.73 17.21 73.40
CA ARG A 247 -2.72 16.78 74.41
C ARG A 247 -1.37 16.40 73.83
N ARG A 248 -1.24 16.21 72.51
CA ARG A 248 0.01 15.76 71.87
C ARG A 248 0.78 16.87 71.11
N GLN A 249 0.19 18.05 70.98
CA GLN A 249 0.79 19.21 70.27
C GLN A 249 1.92 19.94 71.02
N ALA A 250 2.44 19.37 72.11
CA ALA A 250 3.58 19.93 72.83
C ALA A 250 4.95 19.35 72.40
N SER A 251 4.99 18.32 71.53
CA SER A 251 6.26 17.61 71.22
C SER A 251 6.70 17.60 69.74
N GLU A 252 6.05 18.33 68.82
CA GLU A 252 6.40 18.27 67.38
C GLU A 252 6.60 19.62 66.69
N ARG A 253 6.94 20.68 67.43
CA ARG A 253 7.43 21.93 66.80
C ARG A 253 8.90 21.86 66.36
N GLU A 254 9.61 20.76 66.64
CA GLU A 254 11.02 20.60 66.28
C GLU A 254 11.26 19.75 65.01
N ALA A 255 10.25 19.03 64.48
CA ALA A 255 10.40 18.21 63.27
C ALA A 255 10.09 18.96 61.94
N ARG A 256 9.40 20.11 61.99
CA ARG A 256 9.02 20.89 60.79
C ARG A 256 10.10 21.87 60.29
N ARG A 257 11.38 21.65 60.63
CA ARG A 257 12.52 22.41 60.10
C ARG A 257 13.44 21.59 59.18
N ALA A 258 13.10 20.35 58.90
CA ALA A 258 13.85 19.49 57.99
C ALA A 258 12.87 18.75 57.08
N LEU A 259 12.45 19.40 56.00
CA LEU A 259 11.89 18.80 54.78
C LEU A 259 11.57 19.95 53.81
N ASN A 260 12.62 20.64 53.41
CA ASN A 260 12.61 21.37 52.14
C ASN A 260 13.27 20.41 51.13
N ARG A 261 12.49 19.52 50.53
CA ARG A 261 12.88 18.77 49.33
C ARG A 261 11.68 18.03 48.74
N GLY A 262 11.31 18.41 47.50
CA GLY A 262 10.43 17.69 46.58
C GLY A 262 8.96 17.64 47.01
N ASP A 263 7.96 17.69 46.15
CA ASP A 263 7.94 17.57 44.71
C ASP A 263 6.56 18.04 44.19
N MET A 264 6.54 18.41 42.91
CA MET A 264 5.43 18.40 41.95
C MET A 264 4.23 19.36 42.10
N PRO A 265 3.90 20.12 41.03
CA PRO A 265 2.60 20.77 40.89
C PRO A 265 1.57 19.84 40.21
N ALA A 266 0.30 20.06 40.56
CA ALA A 266 -0.89 19.69 39.80
C ALA A 266 -1.27 20.86 38.85
N PRO A 267 -2.20 20.65 37.88
CA PRO A 267 -2.16 21.28 36.56
C PRO A 267 -2.97 22.57 36.42
N ALA A 268 -2.83 23.14 35.22
CA ALA A 268 -3.64 24.16 34.56
C ALA A 268 -3.41 25.62 34.96
N THR A 269 -2.86 26.40 34.03
CA THR A 269 -3.42 27.71 33.61
C THR A 269 -2.67 28.22 32.36
N GLU A 270 -3.26 27.94 31.21
CA GLU A 270 -3.45 28.88 30.09
C GLU A 270 -2.79 30.27 30.21
N VAL A 271 -1.73 30.51 29.44
CA VAL A 271 -1.53 31.74 28.65
C VAL A 271 -0.52 31.47 27.54
N ALA A 272 -0.91 31.81 26.32
CA ALA A 272 -0.09 31.76 25.12
C ALA A 272 1.16 32.65 25.25
N GLU A 273 2.32 32.14 24.86
CA GLU A 273 3.29 32.94 24.12
C GLU A 273 4.14 32.04 23.21
N GLN A 274 4.09 32.41 21.94
CA GLN A 274 4.74 31.76 20.82
C GLN A 274 6.25 32.03 20.89
N THR A 275 7.06 30.99 21.08
CA THR A 275 8.47 30.99 20.73
C THR A 275 8.80 29.67 20.06
N VAL A 276 9.03 29.78 18.76
CA VAL A 276 9.67 28.77 17.92
C VAL A 276 11.10 28.57 18.43
N ALA A 277 11.46 27.33 18.74
CA ALA A 277 12.83 26.84 18.89
C ALA A 277 12.84 25.48 18.18
N GLU A 278 13.20 25.45 16.90
CA GLU A 278 14.54 25.10 16.41
C GLU A 278 14.95 23.68 16.82
N GLU A 279 14.63 22.76 15.89
CA GLU A 279 15.40 21.60 15.41
C GLU A 279 16.35 20.91 16.40
N ASP A 280 15.92 19.74 16.88
CA ASP A 280 16.84 18.71 17.38
C ASP A 280 17.60 18.12 16.19
N ASP A 281 18.89 18.48 16.10
CA ASP A 281 19.91 17.91 15.21
C ASP A 281 20.14 16.42 15.57
N TYR A 282 19.31 15.55 15.01
CA TYR A 282 19.55 14.11 15.03
C TYR A 282 20.66 13.81 14.02
N ASN A 283 21.83 13.43 14.53
CA ASN A 283 22.97 13.02 13.69
C ASN A 283 22.72 11.64 13.08
N TYR A 284 22.11 11.60 11.89
CA TYR A 284 21.79 10.37 11.14
C TYR A 284 23.04 9.56 10.72
N GLU A 285 24.24 10.16 10.74
CA GLU A 285 25.48 9.52 10.29
C GLU A 285 25.97 8.37 11.20
N ASP A 286 25.42 8.23 12.42
CA ASP A 286 25.78 7.17 13.37
C ASP A 286 24.76 6.02 13.45
N ASP A 287 23.68 6.05 12.64
CA ASP A 287 22.70 4.97 12.59
C ASP A 287 23.22 3.79 11.72
N PRO A 288 23.39 2.58 12.28
CA PRO A 288 23.82 1.41 11.51
C PRO A 288 22.86 1.01 10.37
N ASN A 289 21.62 1.49 10.39
CA ASN A 289 20.61 1.27 9.35
C ASN A 289 20.60 2.36 8.27
N TYR A 290 21.41 3.42 8.42
CA TYR A 290 21.55 4.50 7.46
C TYR A 290 22.79 4.31 6.58
N LYS A 291 22.65 4.50 5.26
CA LYS A 291 23.75 4.39 4.29
C LYS A 291 23.63 5.46 3.21
N VAL A 292 24.75 5.86 2.62
CA VAL A 292 24.79 6.75 1.46
C VAL A 292 25.61 6.09 0.37
N ASP A 293 25.07 6.04 -0.85
CA ASP A 293 25.78 5.45 -2.00
C ASP A 293 26.72 6.44 -2.69
N GLU A 294 27.46 5.98 -3.71
CA GLU A 294 28.42 6.81 -4.46
C GLU A 294 27.75 7.94 -5.26
N ASN A 295 26.43 7.84 -5.50
CA ASN A 295 25.63 8.85 -6.18
C ASN A 295 25.05 9.89 -5.22
N GLY A 296 25.27 9.73 -3.91
CA GLY A 296 24.77 10.62 -2.87
C GLY A 296 23.31 10.37 -2.49
N CYS A 297 22.72 9.26 -2.92
CA CYS A 297 21.40 8.86 -2.44
C CYS A 297 21.53 8.26 -1.05
N GLU A 298 20.64 8.69 -0.17
CA GLU A 298 20.59 8.29 1.23
C GLU A 298 19.55 7.18 1.37
N TRP A 299 19.89 6.16 2.15
CA TRP A 299 19.14 4.92 2.32
C TRP A 299 18.95 4.65 3.80
N TRP A 300 17.74 4.25 4.20
CA TRP A 300 17.41 3.92 5.58
C TRP A 300 16.56 2.66 5.65
N LEU A 301 16.88 1.76 6.59
CA LEU A 301 16.12 0.54 6.85
C LEU A 301 15.31 0.68 8.14
N ASP A 302 13.99 0.57 8.03
CA ASP A 302 13.11 0.66 9.19
C ASP A 302 13.07 -0.62 10.04
N ASP A 303 12.34 -0.55 11.16
CA ASP A 303 12.18 -1.67 12.10
C ASP A 303 11.40 -2.86 11.49
N ASP A 304 10.61 -2.61 10.44
CA ASP A 304 9.81 -3.62 9.72
C ASP A 304 10.60 -4.25 8.55
N ARG A 305 11.88 -3.88 8.40
CA ARG A 305 12.83 -4.34 7.37
C ARG A 305 12.50 -3.85 5.96
N GLN A 306 11.87 -2.69 5.85
CA GLN A 306 11.57 -2.02 4.60
C GLN A 306 12.59 -0.90 4.33
N TRP A 307 13.04 -0.81 3.08
CA TRP A 307 14.02 0.17 2.66
C TRP A 307 13.33 1.46 2.22
N TRP A 308 13.89 2.58 2.67
CA TRP A 308 13.51 3.92 2.29
C TRP A 308 14.72 4.59 1.64
N PHE A 309 14.48 5.42 0.62
CA PHE A 309 15.54 6.20 -0.02
C PHE A 309 15.13 7.66 -0.21
N ARG A 310 16.13 8.54 -0.27
CA ARG A 310 15.97 9.92 -0.75
C ARG A 310 17.20 10.35 -1.54
N THR A 311 16.98 11.10 -2.61
CA THR A 311 18.07 11.71 -3.38
C THR A 311 18.38 13.09 -2.83
N PRO A 312 19.54 13.70 -3.14
CA PRO A 312 19.86 15.07 -2.73
C PRO A 312 18.88 16.15 -3.23
N GLU A 313 18.06 15.82 -4.23
CA GLU A 313 17.06 16.71 -4.82
C GLU A 313 15.65 16.51 -4.21
N MET A 314 15.47 15.48 -3.37
CA MET A 314 14.21 15.16 -2.71
C MET A 314 14.20 15.67 -1.26
N GLU A 315 13.09 16.30 -0.86
CA GLU A 315 12.88 16.75 0.52
C GLU A 315 12.32 15.63 1.41
N ASP A 316 11.61 14.65 0.83
CA ASP A 316 10.93 13.55 1.52
C ASP A 316 11.52 12.17 1.15
N TRP A 317 11.35 11.20 2.07
CA TRP A 317 11.73 9.80 1.88
C TRP A 317 10.68 9.02 1.09
N MET A 318 11.11 8.13 0.19
CA MET A 318 10.24 7.24 -0.56
C MET A 318 10.54 5.77 -0.27
N GLU A 319 9.51 4.93 -0.30
CA GLU A 319 9.60 3.49 -0.12
C GLU A 319 10.26 2.83 -1.34
N HIS A 320 11.21 1.92 -1.09
CA HIS A 320 11.84 1.11 -2.11
C HIS A 320 11.21 -0.29 -2.16
N ILE A 321 10.46 -0.56 -3.22
CA ILE A 321 9.71 -1.80 -3.42
C ILE A 321 10.58 -2.79 -4.22
N SER A 322 11.55 -3.47 -3.59
CA SER A 322 12.14 -4.76 -4.05
C SER A 322 13.24 -5.31 -3.11
N GLU A 323 13.48 -6.62 -3.20
CA GLU A 323 14.26 -7.47 -2.28
C GLU A 323 15.75 -7.09 -2.09
N ASP A 324 16.19 -7.15 -0.82
CA ASP A 324 17.56 -7.19 -0.26
C ASP A 324 18.73 -6.64 -1.13
N PRO A 325 19.28 -5.44 -0.82
CA PRO A 325 20.41 -4.85 -1.55
C PRO A 325 21.77 -5.52 -1.28
N SER A 326 21.83 -6.66 -0.58
CA SER A 326 23.09 -7.37 -0.33
C SER A 326 23.45 -8.46 -1.35
N SER A 327 22.69 -8.62 -2.44
CA SER A 327 22.94 -9.68 -3.44
C SER A 327 23.58 -9.22 -4.76
N ARG A 328 23.93 -7.94 -4.93
CA ARG A 328 24.55 -7.42 -6.16
C ARG A 328 25.94 -6.84 -5.92
N ASP A 329 26.92 -7.73 -5.81
CA ASP A 329 28.32 -7.44 -6.15
C ASP A 329 28.53 -7.79 -7.64
N ASP A 330 28.30 -6.85 -8.57
CA ASP A 330 29.13 -6.75 -9.78
C ASP A 330 28.93 -5.41 -10.50
N ASP A 331 30.04 -4.92 -11.05
CA ASP A 331 30.24 -3.66 -11.74
C ASP A 331 29.25 -3.44 -12.91
N THR A 332 28.99 -2.16 -13.19
CA THR A 332 28.31 -1.60 -14.39
C THR A 332 26.79 -1.67 -14.46
N GLN A 333 26.08 -0.83 -13.67
CA GLN A 333 24.82 -0.20 -14.14
C GLN A 333 24.29 1.00 -13.31
N GLY A 334 25.13 1.74 -12.58
CA GLY A 334 24.72 2.96 -11.86
C GLY A 334 24.49 4.21 -12.73
N GLN A 335 24.28 4.07 -14.05
CA GLN A 335 24.18 5.21 -14.98
C GLN A 335 22.80 5.43 -15.61
N THR A 336 21.84 4.54 -15.43
CA THR A 336 20.55 4.61 -16.15
C THR A 336 19.40 5.19 -15.33
N VAL A 337 19.47 5.24 -14.00
CA VAL A 337 18.34 5.75 -13.18
C VAL A 337 18.40 7.27 -12.97
N VAL A 338 19.59 7.89 -12.99
CA VAL A 338 19.75 9.32 -12.67
C VAL A 338 19.47 10.24 -13.88
N GLN A 339 19.45 9.72 -15.12
CA GLN A 339 19.18 10.56 -16.30
C GLN A 339 17.70 10.80 -16.59
N ASN A 340 16.78 9.96 -16.08
CA ASN A 340 15.36 10.08 -16.39
C ASN A 340 14.58 11.05 -15.49
N ILE A 341 15.16 11.54 -14.40
CA ILE A 341 14.45 12.46 -13.48
C ILE A 341 14.79 13.92 -13.79
N THR A 342 15.98 14.23 -14.33
CA THR A 342 16.38 15.62 -14.62
C THR A 342 15.74 16.22 -15.89
N TYR A 343 15.13 15.40 -16.76
CA TYR A 343 14.47 15.89 -17.99
C TYR A 343 13.05 16.43 -17.78
N ASN A 344 12.40 16.18 -16.63
CA ASN A 344 11.01 16.57 -16.39
C ASN A 344 10.82 17.88 -15.61
N ILE A 345 11.89 18.61 -15.25
CA ILE A 345 11.78 19.87 -14.47
C ILE A 345 12.20 21.12 -15.27
N GLN A 346 12.62 21.00 -16.53
CA GLN A 346 13.03 22.19 -17.33
C GLN A 346 12.02 22.72 -18.36
N ASP A 347 10.89 22.07 -18.62
CA ASP A 347 9.94 22.53 -19.67
C ASP A 347 8.68 23.27 -19.17
N SER A 348 8.54 23.52 -17.86
CA SER A 348 7.37 24.26 -17.34
C SER A 348 7.58 25.77 -17.16
N ALA A 349 8.69 26.34 -17.62
CA ALA A 349 8.92 27.78 -17.52
C ALA A 349 9.61 28.35 -18.77
N ILE A 350 8.84 28.68 -19.81
CA ILE A 350 8.94 29.88 -20.67
C ILE A 350 7.84 29.79 -21.74
N SER A 351 6.80 30.61 -21.63
CA SER A 351 6.26 31.36 -22.79
C SER A 351 5.19 32.36 -22.31
N GLY A 352 5.64 33.57 -22.02
CA GLY A 352 4.77 34.73 -21.93
C GLY A 352 4.44 35.27 -23.32
N ASP A 353 3.14 35.40 -23.59
CA ASP A 353 2.51 36.63 -24.05
C ASP A 353 2.99 37.26 -25.38
N VAL A 354 2.35 36.90 -26.50
CA VAL A 354 2.17 37.81 -27.67
C VAL A 354 0.87 37.49 -28.42
N GLY A 355 -0.18 38.29 -28.20
CA GLY A 355 -1.38 38.28 -29.06
C GLY A 355 -1.18 39.03 -30.38
N PRO A 356 -1.84 38.64 -31.49
CA PRO A 356 -1.95 39.48 -32.67
C PRO A 356 -3.33 40.10 -32.83
N LYS A 357 -3.26 41.42 -32.99
CA LYS A 357 -4.22 42.39 -33.53
C LYS A 357 -5.17 41.87 -34.60
N SER A 358 -6.42 42.29 -34.45
CA SER A 358 -7.42 42.40 -35.50
C SER A 358 -7.12 43.56 -36.45
N ASP A 359 -7.04 43.24 -37.74
CA ASP A 359 -7.31 44.10 -38.91
C ASP A 359 -7.80 43.09 -39.97
N GLY A 360 -9.00 43.13 -40.54
CA GLY A 360 -9.64 44.27 -41.20
C GLY A 360 -9.55 44.08 -42.72
N SER A 361 -10.51 43.37 -43.33
CA SER A 361 -11.05 43.56 -44.70
C SER A 361 -12.15 42.55 -45.00
#